data_AF-A0A453BW74-F1
#
_entry.id   AF-A0A453BW74-F1
#
_cell.length_a   1.000
_cell.length_b   1.000
_cell.length_c   1.000
_cell.angle_alpha   90.00
_cell.angle_beta   90.00
_cell.angle_gamma   90.00
#
_symmetry.space_group_name_H-M   'P 1'
#
loop_
_entity.id
_entity.type
_entity.pdbx_description
1 polymer ?
#
loop_
_entity_poly.entity_id
_entity_poly.type
_entity_poly.pdbx_seq_one_letter_code
_entity_poly.pdbx_strand_id
1 'polypeptide(L)'
;MRPETAQGIFVNFKDLYYYNGNKLPFAAAQIGQAFRNEISPRQGLLRVREFTLAEIEHFVDPEDKSHPKFSDVSDLEFLMFPREDQLTGRSATRVRLGEAVSEVLFCILLVLSNSTNFDVCLSNTCCNRQGTVNNETLGFFIGRVYLFLTQLGIDKDRLRFRQHLPNEMAHYAADCWDAEIECSYGWIECVGIADRSAYDLRAHSDKSGVPLEAHEKFAEPREVEKLVITPSKKELGLAFKGDQKMVLEALEAMGETEALGMKAALESKGDVEFKVCTLGKDVTIKRNMVSINMEKKKEHQRKFTPSVIEPSFGIGRIIYCLFEHCFYQRTGKTDDEQLNVFRFPPLVAPIKCTVFPLVKVEKFDVVAKKISKALTTAGISHIIDITGTSIGKRYARTDEIGVPLAITVDSTTSVTVRDRDSKDQIRVEVDEVALVVKEVTDGQSTWADIMWRYPAHTALATDEEEASET
;
A
#
# COMPACT_ATOMS: atom_id res chain seq x y z
N MET A 1 3.85 -23.40 -1.46
CA MET A 1 3.59 -22.14 -2.16
C MET A 1 3.26 -21.08 -1.11
N ARG A 2 3.73 -19.85 -1.28
CA ARG A 2 3.49 -18.78 -0.29
C ARG A 2 2.09 -18.16 -0.47
N PRO A 3 1.34 -17.89 0.62
CA PRO A 3 0.01 -17.26 0.55
C PRO A 3 0.06 -15.72 0.46
N GLU A 4 1.24 -15.14 0.70
CA GLU A 4 1.56 -13.71 0.67
C GLU A 4 3.05 -13.54 0.32
N THR A 5 3.48 -12.31 0.05
CA THR A 5 4.86 -11.96 -0.30
C THR A 5 5.69 -11.43 0.88
N ALA A 6 5.03 -10.89 1.92
CA ALA A 6 5.58 -10.27 3.13
C ALA A 6 6.62 -11.14 3.87
N GLN A 7 6.35 -12.45 4.02
CA GLN A 7 7.24 -13.35 4.78
C GLN A 7 8.67 -13.39 4.25
N GLY A 8 8.87 -13.21 2.93
CA GLY A 8 10.20 -13.13 2.33
C GLY A 8 10.98 -11.89 2.80
N ILE A 9 10.28 -10.80 3.09
CA ILE A 9 10.88 -9.55 3.58
C ILE A 9 11.29 -9.71 5.04
N PHE A 10 10.43 -10.27 5.89
CA PHE A 10 10.73 -10.45 7.32
C PHE A 10 11.94 -11.35 7.58
N VAL A 11 12.07 -12.47 6.86
CA VAL A 11 13.23 -13.37 7.04
C VAL A 11 14.55 -12.75 6.58
N ASN A 12 14.50 -11.76 5.69
CA ASN A 12 15.67 -11.00 5.20
C ASN A 12 15.86 -9.66 5.93
N PHE A 13 15.13 -9.40 7.02
CA PHE A 13 15.15 -8.11 7.73
C PHE A 13 16.57 -7.64 8.07
N LYS A 14 17.45 -8.54 8.55
CA LYS A 14 18.83 -8.17 8.93
C LYS A 14 19.62 -7.59 7.78
N ASP A 15 19.55 -8.22 6.62
CA ASP A 15 20.27 -7.78 5.43
C ASP A 15 19.69 -6.46 4.93
N LEU A 16 18.36 -6.35 4.87
CA LEU A 16 17.67 -5.12 4.47
C LEU A 16 18.00 -3.94 5.38
N TYR A 17 17.98 -4.16 6.70
CA TYR A 17 18.35 -3.17 7.70
C TYR A 17 19.83 -2.77 7.59
N TYR A 18 20.72 -3.74 7.35
CA TYR A 18 22.14 -3.48 7.09
C TYR A 18 22.34 -2.64 5.82
N TYR A 19 21.65 -2.95 4.72
CA TYR A 19 21.72 -2.19 3.47
C TYR A 19 21.20 -0.76 3.63
N ASN A 20 20.25 -0.52 4.55
CA ASN A 20 19.83 0.83 4.93
C ASN A 20 20.78 1.52 5.93
N GLY A 21 21.99 0.98 6.13
CA GLY A 21 22.98 1.54 7.04
C GLY A 21 22.61 1.42 8.52
N ASN A 22 21.79 0.42 8.87
CA ASN A 22 21.24 0.20 10.21
C ASN A 22 20.43 1.40 10.74
N LYS A 23 19.64 2.02 9.88
CA LYS A 23 18.78 3.16 10.24
C LYS A 23 17.30 2.83 10.02
N LEU A 24 16.45 3.43 10.85
CA LEU A 24 15.01 3.48 10.68
C LEU A 24 14.56 4.93 10.44
N PRO A 25 13.39 5.14 9.81
CA PRO A 25 12.58 4.11 9.17
C PRO A 25 13.19 3.63 7.84
N PHE A 26 12.76 2.46 7.36
CA PHE A 26 13.02 2.00 5.99
C PHE A 26 11.88 1.13 5.50
N ALA A 27 11.72 1.02 4.18
CA ALA A 27 10.72 0.14 3.59
C ALA A 27 11.38 -0.87 2.65
N ALA A 28 10.84 -2.08 2.62
CA ALA A 28 11.15 -3.07 1.60
C ALA A 28 9.84 -3.46 0.89
N ALA A 29 9.92 -3.79 -0.39
CA ALA A 29 8.75 -4.14 -1.17
C ALA A 29 9.01 -5.39 -2.00
N GLN A 30 7.96 -6.15 -2.26
CA GLN A 30 8.03 -7.32 -3.12
C GLN A 30 6.79 -7.39 -4.01
N ILE A 31 7.01 -7.61 -5.31
CA ILE A 31 5.96 -7.88 -6.28
C ILE A 31 6.11 -9.31 -6.74
N GLY A 32 5.06 -10.12 -6.64
CA GLY A 32 5.11 -11.48 -7.14
C GLY A 32 3.85 -12.29 -6.90
N GLN A 33 3.89 -13.55 -7.33
CA GLN A 33 2.76 -14.47 -7.18
C GLN A 33 2.58 -14.91 -5.72
N ALA A 34 1.32 -14.99 -5.33
CA ALA A 34 0.83 -15.57 -4.09
C ALA A 34 -0.28 -16.60 -4.41
N PHE A 35 -0.41 -17.60 -3.54
CA PHE A 35 -1.27 -18.76 -3.78
C PHE A 35 -2.15 -19.04 -2.58
N ARG A 36 -3.47 -19.02 -2.78
CA ARG A 36 -4.46 -19.37 -1.75
C ARG A 36 -5.31 -20.52 -2.27
N ASN A 37 -5.41 -21.60 -1.49
CA ASN A 37 -6.21 -22.78 -1.86
C ASN A 37 -7.70 -22.52 -1.64
N GLU A 38 -8.24 -21.59 -2.41
CA GLU A 38 -9.62 -21.15 -2.33
C GLU A 38 -10.60 -22.30 -2.61
N ILE A 39 -11.59 -22.46 -1.72
CA ILE A 39 -12.55 -23.57 -1.74
C ILE A 39 -13.41 -23.47 -3.00
N SER A 40 -13.92 -22.27 -3.29
CA SER A 40 -14.75 -22.01 -4.47
C SER A 40 -14.34 -20.68 -5.12
N PRO A 41 -13.40 -20.71 -6.10
CA PRO A 41 -13.07 -19.54 -6.91
C PRO A 41 -14.30 -19.06 -7.70
N ARG A 42 -14.61 -17.77 -7.64
CA ARG A 42 -15.79 -17.14 -8.25
C ARG A 42 -15.49 -15.67 -8.61
N GLN A 43 -16.40 -15.01 -9.31
CA GLN A 43 -16.33 -13.56 -9.59
C GLN A 43 -15.07 -13.14 -10.38
N GLY A 44 -14.66 -13.95 -11.34
CA GLY A 44 -13.53 -13.66 -12.24
C GLY A 44 -12.23 -13.45 -11.48
N LEU A 45 -11.64 -12.25 -11.62
CA LEU A 45 -10.35 -11.90 -11.03
C LEU A 45 -10.44 -11.57 -9.52
N LEU A 46 -11.64 -11.45 -8.96
CA LEU A 46 -11.81 -11.02 -7.56
C LEU A 46 -11.43 -12.12 -6.55
N ARG A 47 -11.65 -13.39 -6.91
CA ARG A 47 -11.42 -14.55 -6.04
C ARG A 47 -10.81 -15.73 -6.81
N VAL A 48 -9.48 -15.71 -6.89
CA VAL A 48 -8.64 -16.67 -7.63
C VAL A 48 -7.68 -17.44 -6.72
N ARG A 49 -7.05 -18.49 -7.24
CA ARG A 49 -6.09 -19.33 -6.48
C ARG A 49 -4.63 -18.89 -6.60
N GLU A 50 -4.30 -18.19 -7.68
CA GLU A 50 -2.99 -17.60 -7.96
C GLU A 50 -3.22 -16.16 -8.40
N PHE A 51 -2.48 -15.23 -7.79
CA PHE A 51 -2.61 -13.81 -8.08
C PHE A 51 -1.32 -13.06 -7.73
N THR A 52 -1.10 -11.96 -8.43
CA THR A 52 0.00 -11.04 -8.14
C THR A 52 -0.36 -10.14 -6.97
N LEU A 53 0.51 -10.11 -5.98
CA LEU A 53 0.53 -9.10 -4.92
C LEU A 53 1.69 -8.15 -5.14
N ALA A 54 1.51 -6.90 -4.73
CA ALA A 54 2.60 -6.00 -4.42
C ALA A 54 2.46 -5.64 -2.94
N GLU A 55 3.46 -5.96 -2.12
CA GLU A 55 3.43 -5.68 -0.67
C GLU A 55 4.63 -4.83 -0.29
N ILE A 56 4.42 -3.92 0.66
CA ILE A 56 5.44 -3.04 1.21
C ILE A 56 5.48 -3.27 2.71
N GLU A 57 6.64 -3.61 3.27
CA GLU A 57 6.85 -3.61 4.72
C GLU A 57 7.62 -2.34 5.09
N HIS A 58 6.95 -1.40 5.74
CA HIS A 58 7.58 -0.19 6.25
C HIS A 58 7.93 -0.35 7.73
N PHE A 59 9.22 -0.54 8.00
CA PHE A 59 9.77 -0.68 9.34
C PHE A 59 10.00 0.69 9.97
N VAL A 60 9.41 0.92 11.14
CA VAL A 60 9.43 2.18 11.87
C VAL A 60 9.68 1.94 13.36
N ASP A 61 10.15 2.96 14.08
CA ASP A 61 10.27 2.89 15.54
C ASP A 61 8.86 2.77 16.16
N PRO A 62 8.61 1.80 17.06
CA PRO A 62 7.33 1.70 17.75
C PRO A 62 6.99 2.91 18.64
N GLU A 63 8.00 3.67 19.11
CA GLU A 63 7.81 4.87 19.93
C GLU A 63 7.68 6.16 19.10
N ASP A 64 8.09 6.16 17.82
CA ASP A 64 7.94 7.28 16.90
C ASP A 64 7.38 6.82 15.55
N LYS A 65 6.06 6.95 15.41
CA LYS A 65 5.32 6.66 14.16
C LYS A 65 4.93 7.93 13.38
N SER A 66 5.65 9.04 13.60
CA SER A 66 5.53 10.23 12.75
C SER A 66 6.03 9.93 11.33
N HIS A 67 5.58 10.70 10.34
CA HIS A 67 6.06 10.53 8.97
C HIS A 67 6.44 11.88 8.34
N PRO A 68 7.72 12.08 7.94
CA PRO A 68 8.22 13.40 7.53
C PRO A 68 7.56 13.95 6.26
N LYS A 69 6.84 13.12 5.51
CA LYS A 69 6.10 13.50 4.30
C LYS A 69 4.58 13.43 4.46
N PHE A 70 4.06 13.32 5.69
CA PHE A 70 2.63 13.28 5.90
C PHE A 70 1.92 14.56 5.39
N SER A 71 2.59 15.71 5.51
CA SER A 71 2.12 16.98 4.96
C SER A 71 1.83 16.95 3.45
N ASP A 72 2.48 16.05 2.69
CA ASP A 72 2.26 15.94 1.25
C ASP A 72 0.86 15.37 0.91
N VAL A 73 0.20 14.74 1.88
CA VAL A 73 -1.08 14.05 1.70
C VAL A 73 -2.15 14.48 2.70
N SER A 74 -1.82 15.29 3.71
CA SER A 74 -2.76 15.72 4.77
C SER A 74 -3.98 16.47 4.23
N ASP A 75 -3.87 17.09 3.06
CA ASP A 75 -4.93 17.90 2.47
C ASP A 75 -5.86 17.12 1.56
N LEU A 76 -5.60 15.83 1.37
CA LEU A 76 -6.46 14.95 0.58
C LEU A 76 -7.79 14.71 1.31
N GLU A 77 -8.88 14.76 0.56
CA GLU A 77 -10.24 14.52 1.05
C GLU A 77 -10.87 13.39 0.24
N PHE A 78 -11.34 12.34 0.92
CA PHE A 78 -11.94 11.17 0.28
C PHE A 78 -12.86 10.42 1.24
N LEU A 79 -13.61 9.46 0.71
CA LEU A 79 -14.56 8.66 1.51
C LEU A 79 -13.81 7.80 2.53
N MET A 80 -14.06 8.04 3.81
CA MET A 80 -13.58 7.24 4.93
C MET A 80 -14.78 6.59 5.62
N PHE A 81 -14.59 5.35 6.07
CA PHE A 81 -15.62 4.55 6.72
C PHE A 81 -15.08 3.98 8.04
N PRO A 82 -15.01 4.81 9.10
CA PRO A 82 -14.46 4.41 10.39
C PRO A 82 -15.33 3.38 11.11
N ARG A 83 -14.76 2.72 12.14
CA ARG A 83 -15.47 1.70 12.94
C ARG A 83 -16.80 2.22 13.52
N GLU A 84 -16.81 3.46 14.02
CA GLU A 84 -18.00 4.04 14.65
C GLU A 84 -19.16 4.18 13.66
N ASP A 85 -18.89 4.64 12.44
CA ASP A 85 -19.91 4.78 11.41
C ASP A 85 -20.45 3.42 10.95
N GLN A 86 -19.58 2.40 10.85
CA GLN A 86 -19.99 1.02 10.54
C GLN A 86 -20.95 0.46 11.61
N LEU A 87 -20.62 0.63 12.88
CA LEU A 87 -21.41 0.11 14.00
C LEU A 87 -22.74 0.86 14.20
N THR A 88 -22.79 2.14 13.83
CA THR A 88 -23.99 2.98 13.93
C THR A 88 -24.87 2.93 12.68
N GLY A 89 -24.46 2.19 11.64
CA GLY A 89 -25.19 2.07 10.38
C GLY A 89 -25.15 3.34 9.51
N ARG A 90 -24.18 4.22 9.75
CA ARG A 90 -23.93 5.40 8.91
C ARG A 90 -23.20 4.98 7.64
N SER A 91 -23.24 5.85 6.64
CA SER A 91 -22.47 5.68 5.41
C SER A 91 -21.08 6.29 5.54
N ALA A 92 -20.16 5.88 4.67
CA ALA A 92 -18.85 6.52 4.54
C ALA A 92 -19.02 8.03 4.27
N THR A 93 -18.15 8.85 4.86
CA THR A 93 -18.17 10.31 4.72
C THR A 93 -16.87 10.82 4.14
N ARG A 94 -16.91 11.94 3.43
CA ARG A 94 -15.69 12.59 2.95
C ARG A 94 -15.01 13.28 4.13
N VAL A 95 -13.76 12.91 4.38
CA VAL A 95 -12.97 13.42 5.49
C VAL A 95 -11.59 13.83 4.95
N ARG A 96 -11.09 14.97 5.42
CA ARG A 96 -9.72 15.40 5.15
C ARG A 96 -8.75 14.53 5.95
N LEU A 97 -7.78 13.92 5.30
CA LEU A 97 -6.86 12.97 5.92
C LEU A 97 -6.10 13.56 7.12
N GLY A 98 -5.71 14.84 7.02
CA GLY A 98 -5.10 15.58 8.13
C GLY A 98 -5.99 15.64 9.37
N GLU A 99 -7.30 15.82 9.21
CA GLU A 99 -8.29 15.84 10.31
C GLU A 99 -8.61 14.45 10.85
N ALA A 100 -8.43 13.41 10.04
CA ALA A 100 -8.57 12.03 10.50
C ALA A 100 -7.38 11.56 11.36
N VAL A 101 -6.20 12.13 11.13
CA VAL A 101 -4.95 11.84 11.88
C VAL A 101 -4.76 12.78 13.07
N SER A 102 -4.95 14.10 12.87
CA SER A 102 -4.86 15.09 13.94
C SER A 102 -6.21 15.20 14.66
N GLU A 103 -6.20 15.26 15.99
CA GLU A 103 -7.42 15.39 16.79
C GLU A 103 -8.15 16.70 16.47
N VAL A 104 -9.07 16.71 15.49
CA VAL A 104 -9.95 17.85 15.25
C VAL A 104 -11.35 17.36 14.86
N LEU A 105 -12.22 17.31 15.87
CA LEU A 105 -13.62 17.78 15.76
C LEU A 105 -14.74 16.86 15.24
N PHE A 106 -14.77 15.55 15.53
CA PHE A 106 -16.01 14.79 15.28
C PHE A 106 -17.02 14.77 16.45
N CYS A 107 -16.61 15.10 17.68
CA CYS A 107 -17.54 15.10 18.83
C CYS A 107 -18.38 16.38 19.00
N ILE A 108 -18.05 17.50 18.36
CA ILE A 108 -18.78 18.76 18.60
C ILE A 108 -20.07 18.87 17.76
N LEU A 109 -20.12 18.28 16.55
CA LEU A 109 -21.32 18.40 15.72
C LEU A 109 -22.51 17.53 16.18
N LEU A 110 -22.26 16.42 16.89
CA LEU A 110 -23.33 15.55 17.39
C LEU A 110 -23.99 16.05 18.69
N VAL A 111 -23.28 16.85 19.48
CA VAL A 111 -23.82 17.43 20.73
C VAL A 111 -24.69 18.66 20.44
N LEU A 112 -24.43 19.39 19.35
CA LEU A 112 -25.18 20.61 19.02
C LEU A 112 -26.55 20.37 18.37
N SER A 113 -26.87 19.13 17.96
CA SER A 113 -28.17 18.86 17.31
C SER A 113 -29.26 18.34 18.25
N ASN A 114 -28.96 18.01 19.52
CA ASN A 114 -29.93 17.25 20.32
C ASN A 114 -29.89 17.33 21.85
N SER A 115 -29.43 18.42 22.48
CA SER A 115 -29.70 18.62 23.92
C SER A 115 -29.62 20.08 24.37
N THR A 116 -30.67 20.55 25.02
CA THR A 116 -30.78 21.85 25.72
C THR A 116 -30.08 21.87 27.08
N ASN A 117 -29.07 21.03 27.30
CA ASN A 117 -28.28 21.03 28.53
C ASN A 117 -26.78 21.11 28.20
N PHE A 118 -26.21 22.26 28.54
CA PHE A 118 -24.77 22.48 28.61
C PHE A 118 -24.21 21.71 29.81
N ASP A 119 -23.81 20.46 29.60
CA ASP A 119 -22.83 19.79 30.46
C ASP A 119 -21.55 19.59 29.66
N VAL A 120 -20.67 20.59 29.74
CA VAL A 120 -19.29 20.46 29.27
C VAL A 120 -18.58 19.58 30.31
N CYS A 121 -18.39 18.30 29.99
CA CYS A 121 -17.61 17.40 30.81
C CYS A 121 -16.11 17.76 30.68
N LEU A 122 -15.63 18.69 31.51
CA LEU A 122 -14.21 19.03 31.70
C LEU A 122 -13.57 18.06 32.70
N SER A 123 -13.59 16.76 32.42
CA SER A 123 -12.77 15.80 33.15
C SER A 123 -11.45 15.58 32.40
N ASN A 124 -10.32 15.81 33.09
CA ASN A 124 -8.95 15.55 32.65
C ASN A 124 -8.64 14.05 32.40
N THR A 125 -9.65 13.23 32.14
CA THR A 125 -9.57 11.82 31.75
C THR A 125 -9.85 11.60 30.26
N CYS A 126 -10.12 12.66 29.49
CA CYS A 126 -10.34 12.59 28.03
C CYS A 126 -9.05 12.68 27.19
N CYS A 127 -7.90 13.02 27.79
CA CYS A 127 -6.69 13.47 27.10
C CYS A 127 -5.78 12.36 26.52
N ASN A 128 -6.34 11.24 26.04
CA ASN A 128 -5.60 10.17 25.36
C ASN A 128 -6.49 9.49 24.29
N ARG A 129 -7.15 10.29 23.42
CA ARG A 129 -7.99 9.75 22.35
C ARG A 129 -7.29 9.90 21.01
N GLN A 130 -6.53 8.88 20.63
CA GLN A 130 -5.96 8.71 19.28
C GLN A 130 -6.97 9.13 18.20
N GLY A 131 -6.49 9.87 17.19
CA GLY A 131 -7.28 10.21 16.00
C GLY A 131 -7.86 8.96 15.34
N THR A 132 -8.88 9.14 14.49
CA THR A 132 -9.55 8.01 13.81
C THR A 132 -8.55 7.10 13.08
N VAL A 133 -7.52 7.72 12.48
CA VAL A 133 -6.31 7.03 11.98
C VAL A 133 -5.20 7.16 13.03
N ASN A 134 -4.64 6.03 13.44
CA ASN A 134 -3.80 5.94 14.64
C ASN A 134 -2.51 6.80 14.61
N ASN A 135 -1.88 7.00 13.45
CA ASN A 135 -0.62 7.74 13.33
C ASN A 135 -0.37 8.29 11.92
N GLU A 136 0.57 9.23 11.80
CA GLU A 136 0.95 9.87 10.53
C GLU A 136 1.53 8.89 9.50
N THR A 137 2.25 7.85 9.93
CA THR A 137 2.79 6.85 9.00
C THR A 137 1.67 6.07 8.32
N LEU A 138 0.67 5.61 9.10
CA LEU A 138 -0.52 4.96 8.56
C LEU A 138 -1.31 5.90 7.65
N GLY A 139 -1.53 7.14 8.11
CA GLY A 139 -2.18 8.18 7.30
C GLY A 139 -1.44 8.46 6.00
N PHE A 140 -0.11 8.53 6.02
CA PHE A 140 0.71 8.73 4.84
C PHE A 140 0.47 7.64 3.80
N PHE A 141 0.47 6.36 4.21
CA PHE A 141 0.22 5.26 3.30
C PHE A 141 -1.23 5.25 2.77
N ILE A 142 -2.23 5.58 3.58
CA ILE A 142 -3.62 5.78 3.12
C ILE A 142 -3.66 6.83 2.01
N GLY A 143 -3.06 8.01 2.23
CA GLY A 143 -3.03 9.09 1.25
C GLY A 143 -2.29 8.71 -0.04
N ARG A 144 -1.15 8.00 0.08
CA ARG A 144 -0.39 7.52 -1.08
C ARG A 144 -1.15 6.44 -1.87
N VAL A 145 -1.88 5.55 -1.20
CA VAL A 145 -2.74 4.55 -1.84
C VAL A 145 -3.89 5.24 -2.59
N TYR A 146 -4.52 6.25 -2.01
CA TYR A 146 -5.55 7.05 -2.69
C TYR A 146 -5.01 7.69 -3.97
N LEU A 147 -3.85 8.37 -3.87
CA LEU A 147 -3.22 9.00 -5.04
C LEU A 147 -2.87 7.97 -6.11
N PHE A 148 -2.32 6.81 -5.72
CA PHE A 148 -1.99 5.74 -6.64
C PHE A 148 -3.23 5.23 -7.38
N LEU A 149 -4.28 4.83 -6.67
CA LEU A 149 -5.49 4.27 -7.27
C LEU A 149 -6.19 5.28 -8.19
N THR A 150 -6.28 6.55 -7.77
CA THR A 150 -6.91 7.59 -8.58
C THR A 150 -6.08 7.95 -9.82
N GLN A 151 -4.74 7.93 -9.72
CA GLN A 151 -3.85 8.11 -10.87
C GLN A 151 -3.94 6.94 -11.87
N LEU A 152 -4.25 5.72 -11.41
CA LEU A 152 -4.54 4.60 -12.31
C LEU A 152 -5.84 4.79 -13.10
N GLY A 153 -6.75 5.66 -12.65
CA GLY A 153 -8.06 5.87 -13.26
C GLY A 153 -9.23 5.30 -12.47
N ILE A 154 -9.02 4.88 -11.21
CA ILE A 154 -10.13 4.52 -10.32
C ILE A 154 -10.94 5.77 -9.98
N ASP A 155 -12.24 5.72 -10.27
CA ASP A 155 -13.22 6.73 -9.88
C ASP A 155 -13.16 7.04 -8.36
N LYS A 156 -13.00 8.32 -8.04
CA LYS A 156 -12.87 8.86 -6.68
C LYS A 156 -14.14 8.71 -5.85
N ASP A 157 -15.31 8.73 -6.50
CA ASP A 157 -16.60 8.60 -5.82
C ASP A 157 -16.93 7.14 -5.49
N ARG A 158 -16.22 6.20 -6.13
CA ARG A 158 -16.36 4.75 -5.98
C ARG A 158 -15.15 4.12 -5.29
N LEU A 159 -14.38 4.93 -4.56
CA LEU A 159 -13.23 4.53 -3.77
C LEU A 159 -13.42 5.02 -2.33
N ARG A 160 -13.34 4.11 -1.35
CA ARG A 160 -13.41 4.45 0.07
C ARG A 160 -12.33 3.73 0.88
N PHE A 161 -12.05 4.22 2.06
CA PHE A 161 -11.16 3.58 3.03
C PHE A 161 -11.96 3.11 4.23
N ARG A 162 -12.07 1.80 4.43
CA ARG A 162 -12.85 1.19 5.52
C ARG A 162 -11.91 0.71 6.62
N GLN A 163 -12.17 1.12 7.86
CA GLN A 163 -11.41 0.64 9.01
C GLN A 163 -11.90 -0.76 9.42
N HIS A 164 -11.01 -1.69 9.74
CA HIS A 164 -11.40 -3.01 10.24
C HIS A 164 -12.12 -2.91 11.57
N LEU A 165 -13.17 -3.70 11.78
CA LEU A 165 -13.78 -3.83 13.12
C LEU A 165 -12.89 -4.63 14.08
N PRO A 166 -13.02 -4.46 15.40
CA PRO A 166 -12.17 -5.17 16.38
C PRO A 166 -12.20 -6.70 16.27
N ASN A 167 -13.30 -7.28 15.78
CA ASN A 167 -13.46 -8.72 15.54
C ASN A 167 -12.91 -9.19 14.18
N GLU A 168 -12.62 -8.27 13.26
CA GLU A 168 -12.03 -8.54 11.94
C GLU A 168 -10.51 -8.35 11.95
N MET A 169 -10.02 -7.50 12.86
CA MET A 169 -8.60 -7.26 13.05
C MET A 169 -7.87 -8.57 13.35
N ALA A 170 -6.74 -8.78 12.68
CA ALA A 170 -5.80 -9.79 13.10
C ALA A 170 -5.37 -9.52 14.56
N HIS A 171 -5.19 -10.57 15.36
CA HIS A 171 -4.90 -10.47 16.80
C HIS A 171 -3.64 -9.67 17.16
N TYR A 172 -2.82 -9.31 16.17
CA TYR A 172 -1.58 -8.56 16.28
C TYR A 172 -1.60 -7.16 15.68
N ALA A 173 -2.66 -6.78 14.95
CA ALA A 173 -2.75 -5.48 14.30
C ALA A 173 -3.15 -4.40 15.31
N ALA A 174 -2.50 -3.24 15.28
CA ALA A 174 -2.86 -2.09 16.10
C ALA A 174 -4.00 -1.26 15.47
N ASP A 175 -3.96 -1.10 14.15
CA ASP A 175 -5.01 -0.49 13.35
C ASP A 175 -4.92 -1.03 11.91
N CYS A 176 -6.04 -1.04 11.16
CA CYS A 176 -6.05 -1.55 9.79
C CYS A 176 -7.15 -0.88 8.97
N TRP A 177 -6.79 -0.47 7.75
CA TRP A 177 -7.67 0.20 6.80
C TRP A 177 -7.61 -0.47 5.44
N ASP A 178 -8.76 -0.77 4.84
CA ASP A 178 -8.86 -1.30 3.49
C ASP A 178 -9.26 -0.19 2.51
N ALA A 179 -8.50 -0.02 1.44
CA ALA A 179 -8.98 0.68 0.25
C ALA A 179 -9.96 -0.25 -0.49
N GLU A 180 -11.23 0.09 -0.43
CA GLU A 180 -12.31 -0.63 -1.10
C GLU A 180 -12.75 0.12 -2.36
N ILE A 181 -12.88 -0.61 -3.46
CA ILE A 181 -13.36 -0.08 -4.74
C ILE A 181 -14.72 -0.71 -5.03
N GLU A 182 -15.71 0.12 -5.31
CA GLU A 182 -17.05 -0.34 -5.65
C GLU A 182 -17.09 -0.87 -7.07
N CYS A 183 -17.56 -2.10 -7.28
CA CYS A 183 -17.76 -2.71 -8.59
C CYS A 183 -19.16 -3.33 -8.68
N SER A 184 -19.46 -4.03 -9.77
CA SER A 184 -20.73 -4.73 -9.99
C SER A 184 -21.06 -5.79 -8.91
N TYR A 185 -20.04 -6.23 -8.17
CA TYR A 185 -20.16 -7.13 -7.01
C TYR A 185 -20.21 -6.41 -5.66
N GLY A 186 -20.30 -5.08 -5.64
CA GLY A 186 -20.27 -4.24 -4.43
C GLY A 186 -18.87 -3.74 -4.09
N TRP A 187 -18.67 -3.36 -2.82
CA TRP A 187 -17.39 -2.86 -2.30
C TRP A 187 -16.39 -4.01 -2.12
N ILE A 188 -15.26 -3.93 -2.82
CA ILE A 188 -14.22 -4.96 -2.78
C ILE A 188 -12.92 -4.36 -2.27
N GLU A 189 -12.38 -4.98 -1.22
CA GLU A 189 -11.03 -4.73 -0.71
C GLU A 189 -9.98 -4.96 -1.82
N CYS A 190 -9.27 -3.91 -2.20
CA CYS A 190 -8.22 -3.95 -3.22
C CYS A 190 -6.83 -3.69 -2.66
N VAL A 191 -6.73 -2.93 -1.57
CA VAL A 191 -5.47 -2.69 -0.85
C VAL A 191 -5.73 -2.74 0.65
N GLY A 192 -5.10 -3.66 1.37
CA GLY A 192 -5.08 -3.65 2.84
C GLY A 192 -3.94 -2.80 3.36
N ILE A 193 -4.16 -2.00 4.40
CA ILE A 193 -3.16 -1.10 4.99
C ILE A 193 -3.14 -1.35 6.50
N ALA A 194 -2.27 -2.24 6.95
CA ALA A 194 -2.24 -2.76 8.31
C ALA A 194 -1.05 -2.21 9.11
N ASP A 195 -1.29 -1.84 10.37
CA ASP A 195 -0.23 -1.66 11.37
C ASP A 195 -0.04 -2.99 12.11
N ARG A 196 0.89 -3.82 11.64
CA ARG A 196 1.14 -5.18 12.16
C ARG A 196 1.96 -5.19 13.45
N SER A 197 2.26 -4.02 14.01
CA SER A 197 3.15 -3.86 15.16
C SER A 197 4.48 -4.63 14.94
N ALA A 198 4.96 -5.34 15.96
CA ALA A 198 6.22 -6.09 15.92
C ALA A 198 6.03 -7.62 15.77
N TYR A 199 4.82 -8.06 15.42
CA TYR A 199 4.44 -9.48 15.54
C TYR A 199 5.29 -10.43 14.70
N ASP A 200 5.44 -10.17 13.40
CA ASP A 200 6.15 -11.07 12.49
C ASP A 200 7.63 -11.22 12.87
N LEU A 201 8.30 -10.11 13.16
CA LEU A 201 9.70 -10.11 13.57
C LEU A 201 9.90 -10.85 14.91
N ARG A 202 8.98 -10.69 15.87
CA ARG A 202 9.01 -11.45 17.14
C ARG A 202 8.79 -12.93 16.91
N ALA A 203 7.76 -13.30 16.15
CA ALA A 203 7.45 -14.70 15.86
C ALA A 203 8.62 -15.42 15.16
N HIS A 204 9.25 -14.77 14.18
CA HIS A 204 10.45 -15.31 13.52
C HIS A 204 11.67 -15.36 14.45
N SER A 205 11.87 -14.34 15.29
CA SER A 205 12.96 -14.32 16.28
C SER A 205 12.81 -15.46 17.29
N ASP A 206 11.62 -15.60 17.87
CA ASP A 206 11.29 -16.62 18.87
C ASP A 206 11.47 -18.04 18.30
N LYS A 207 11.09 -18.24 17.03
CA LYS A 207 11.16 -19.55 16.39
C LYS A 207 12.57 -19.91 15.91
N SER A 208 13.33 -18.94 15.43
CA SER A 208 14.68 -19.17 14.87
C SER A 208 15.81 -19.06 15.89
N GLY A 209 15.57 -18.39 17.02
CA GLY A 209 16.61 -18.00 17.98
C GLY A 209 17.53 -16.89 17.46
N VAL A 210 17.21 -16.28 16.31
CA VAL A 210 17.99 -15.21 15.70
C VAL A 210 17.27 -13.89 15.97
N PRO A 211 17.86 -12.94 16.72
CA PRO A 211 17.17 -11.70 17.07
C PRO A 211 17.01 -10.80 15.84
N LEU A 212 15.77 -10.46 15.48
CA LEU A 212 15.41 -9.51 14.43
C LEU A 212 15.06 -8.16 15.07
N GLU A 213 16.10 -7.42 15.45
CA GLU A 213 15.99 -6.16 16.21
C GLU A 213 16.70 -5.02 15.47
N ALA A 214 16.20 -3.80 15.65
CA ALA A 214 16.91 -2.58 15.31
C ALA A 214 17.61 -2.00 16.55
N HIS A 215 18.55 -1.11 16.31
CA HIS A 215 19.22 -0.36 17.36
C HIS A 215 19.26 1.14 17.05
N GLU A 216 19.08 1.94 18.08
CA GLU A 216 19.19 3.39 18.04
C GLU A 216 20.34 3.80 18.96
N LYS A 217 21.36 4.46 18.42
CA LYS A 217 22.47 4.98 19.24
C LYS A 217 21.99 6.21 19.98
N PHE A 218 22.23 6.24 21.28
CA PHE A 218 21.98 7.45 22.05
C PHE A 218 23.04 8.50 21.71
N ALA A 219 22.62 9.78 21.70
CA ALA A 219 23.55 10.90 21.57
C ALA A 219 24.59 10.90 22.71
N GLU A 220 24.15 10.59 23.93
CA GLU A 220 24.99 10.39 25.10
C GLU A 220 24.64 9.07 25.79
N PRO A 221 25.62 8.30 26.30
CA PRO A 221 25.35 7.05 27.00
C PRO A 221 24.46 7.27 28.22
N ARG A 222 23.40 6.46 28.34
CA ARG A 222 22.49 6.50 29.50
C ARG A 222 23.03 5.55 30.58
N GLU A 223 23.10 6.00 31.83
CA GLU A 223 23.36 5.13 32.98
C GLU A 223 22.05 4.49 33.43
N VAL A 224 21.94 3.18 33.28
CA VAL A 224 20.77 2.41 33.70
C VAL A 224 21.19 1.49 34.84
N GLU A 225 20.47 1.55 35.96
CA GLU A 225 20.60 0.57 37.03
C GLU A 225 19.85 -0.69 36.61
N LYS A 226 20.58 -1.80 36.44
CA LYS A 226 20.01 -3.07 36.02
C LYS A 226 20.23 -4.13 37.09
N LEU A 227 19.19 -4.90 37.37
CA LEU A 227 19.29 -6.06 38.24
C LEU A 227 20.08 -7.15 37.52
N VAL A 228 21.24 -7.51 38.07
CA VAL A 228 22.08 -8.58 37.56
C VAL A 228 21.94 -9.77 38.50
N ILE A 229 21.34 -10.84 37.96
CA ILE A 229 21.22 -12.14 38.62
C ILE A 229 22.35 -13.00 38.07
N THR A 230 23.30 -13.38 38.92
CA THR A 230 24.44 -14.22 38.55
C THR A 230 24.36 -15.54 39.32
N PRO A 231 23.85 -16.62 38.69
CA PRO A 231 23.83 -17.94 39.29
C PRO A 231 25.23 -18.58 39.30
N SER A 232 25.62 -19.18 40.42
CA SER A 232 26.90 -19.91 40.56
C SER A 232 26.77 -21.30 39.95
N LYS A 233 27.26 -21.46 38.72
CA LYS A 233 27.23 -22.76 38.00
C LYS A 233 27.86 -23.90 38.81
N LYS A 234 28.91 -23.63 39.58
CA LYS A 234 29.58 -24.62 40.42
C LYS A 234 28.69 -25.10 41.56
N GLU A 235 28.12 -24.17 42.34
CA GLU A 235 27.29 -24.49 43.50
C GLU A 235 25.96 -25.12 43.08
N LEU A 236 25.34 -24.62 42.00
CA LEU A 236 24.12 -25.20 41.44
C LEU A 236 24.36 -26.60 40.87
N GLY A 237 25.51 -26.85 40.23
CA GLY A 237 25.88 -28.18 39.74
C GLY A 237 26.08 -29.20 40.85
N LEU A 238 26.66 -28.78 41.99
CA LEU A 238 26.81 -29.63 43.18
C LEU A 238 25.45 -29.94 43.84
N ALA A 239 24.55 -28.97 43.90
CA ALA A 239 23.26 -29.11 44.57
C ALA A 239 22.21 -29.87 43.74
N PHE A 240 22.10 -29.56 42.44
CA PHE A 240 20.99 -30.02 41.59
C PHE A 240 21.41 -31.03 40.50
N LYS A 241 22.71 -31.25 40.29
CA LYS A 241 23.25 -32.25 39.34
C LYS A 241 22.57 -32.20 37.96
N GLY A 242 21.77 -33.21 37.62
CA GLY A 242 21.07 -33.30 36.32
C GLY A 242 20.03 -32.20 36.09
N ASP A 243 19.49 -31.62 37.18
CA ASP A 243 18.46 -30.58 37.12
C ASP A 243 19.05 -29.16 37.04
N GLN A 244 20.38 -29.03 37.08
CA GLN A 244 21.10 -27.74 37.10
C GLN A 244 20.63 -26.79 35.99
N LYS A 245 20.47 -27.30 34.76
CA LYS A 245 20.14 -26.48 33.59
C LYS A 245 18.79 -25.79 33.77
N MET A 246 17.78 -26.52 34.26
CA MET A 246 16.43 -26.01 34.45
C MET A 246 16.37 -24.96 35.58
N VAL A 247 17.12 -25.18 36.68
CA VAL A 247 17.22 -24.22 37.79
C VAL A 247 17.94 -22.95 37.34
N LEU A 248 19.01 -23.08 36.55
CA LEU A 248 19.76 -21.93 36.02
C LEU A 248 18.89 -21.07 35.09
N GLU A 249 18.20 -21.69 34.13
CA GLU A 249 17.28 -21.00 33.21
C GLU A 249 16.14 -20.30 33.97
N ALA A 250 15.60 -20.93 35.03
CA ALA A 250 14.55 -20.32 35.84
C ALA A 250 15.06 -19.12 36.67
N LEU A 251 16.26 -19.20 37.24
CA LEU A 251 16.87 -18.07 37.96
C LEU A 251 17.19 -16.90 37.03
N GLU A 252 17.68 -17.17 35.82
CA GLU A 252 17.98 -16.14 34.82
C GLU A 252 16.71 -15.49 34.24
N ALA A 253 15.56 -16.17 34.29
CA ALA A 253 14.28 -15.68 33.81
C ALA A 253 13.43 -14.95 34.87
N MET A 254 13.93 -14.76 36.10
CA MET A 254 13.17 -14.11 37.18
C MET A 254 12.84 -12.64 36.86
N GLY A 255 11.61 -12.24 37.20
CA GLY A 255 11.20 -10.83 37.14
C GLY A 255 11.85 -9.98 38.24
N GLU A 256 11.90 -8.66 38.03
CA GLU A 256 12.59 -7.73 38.94
C GLU A 256 12.06 -7.79 40.38
N THR A 257 10.73 -7.76 40.55
CA THR A 257 10.08 -7.85 41.87
C THR A 257 10.40 -9.17 42.59
N GLU A 258 10.39 -10.28 41.85
CA GLU A 258 10.67 -11.61 42.40
C GLU A 258 12.14 -11.73 42.82
N ALA A 259 13.06 -11.27 41.99
CA ALA A 259 14.48 -11.31 42.27
C ALA A 259 14.89 -10.36 43.42
N LEU A 260 14.26 -9.20 43.55
CA LEU A 260 14.43 -8.34 44.74
C LEU A 260 13.87 -8.99 46.00
N GLY A 261 12.72 -9.66 45.92
CA GLY A 261 12.16 -10.45 47.01
C GLY A 261 13.09 -11.60 47.43
N MET A 262 13.65 -12.32 46.45
CA MET A 262 14.63 -13.39 46.67
C MET A 262 15.88 -12.87 47.35
N LYS A 263 16.41 -11.72 46.90
CA LYS A 263 17.57 -11.07 47.52
C LYS A 263 17.34 -10.80 49.00
N ALA A 264 16.20 -10.19 49.36
CA ALA A 264 15.86 -9.90 50.75
C ALA A 264 15.71 -11.18 51.60
N ALA A 265 15.14 -12.25 51.03
CA ALA A 265 15.02 -13.55 51.69
C ALA A 265 16.40 -14.21 51.94
N LEU A 266 17.28 -14.20 50.95
CA LEU A 266 18.65 -14.74 51.06
C LEU A 266 19.52 -13.95 52.04
N GLU A 267 19.29 -12.64 52.17
CA GLU A 267 20.01 -11.79 53.14
C GLU A 267 19.54 -12.01 54.58
N SER A 268 18.24 -12.29 54.79
CA SER A 268 17.65 -12.45 56.12
C SER A 268 17.71 -13.88 56.67
N LYS A 269 17.40 -14.89 55.84
CA LYS A 269 17.28 -16.31 56.25
C LYS A 269 18.44 -17.18 55.75
N GLY A 270 19.14 -16.76 54.69
CA GLY A 270 20.25 -17.51 54.09
C GLY A 270 19.85 -18.52 53.02
N ASP A 271 18.56 -18.85 52.93
CA ASP A 271 17.93 -19.66 51.89
C ASP A 271 16.51 -19.18 51.55
N VAL A 272 15.98 -19.69 50.43
CA VAL A 272 14.65 -19.36 49.92
C VAL A 272 14.13 -20.52 49.07
N GLU A 273 12.84 -20.83 49.20
CA GLU A 273 12.17 -21.75 48.28
C GLU A 273 11.85 -21.03 46.98
N PHE A 274 12.26 -21.62 45.87
CA PHE A 274 12.08 -21.09 44.52
C PHE A 274 11.36 -22.11 43.66
N LYS A 275 10.25 -21.71 43.05
CA LYS A 275 9.44 -22.59 42.23
C LYS A 275 10.00 -22.65 40.81
N VAL A 276 10.49 -23.82 40.40
CA VAL A 276 10.97 -24.02 39.04
C VAL A 276 9.88 -24.67 38.20
N CYS A 277 9.16 -23.86 37.42
CA CYS A 277 8.02 -24.31 36.61
C CYS A 277 8.37 -25.45 35.64
N THR A 278 9.58 -25.46 35.09
CA THR A 278 10.07 -26.52 34.18
C THR A 278 10.33 -27.85 34.88
N LEU A 279 10.61 -27.83 36.19
CA LEU A 279 10.77 -29.02 37.04
C LEU A 279 9.46 -29.44 37.73
N GLY A 280 8.47 -28.54 37.81
CA GLY A 280 7.22 -28.74 38.52
C GLY A 280 7.39 -28.87 40.04
N LYS A 281 8.49 -28.38 40.61
CA LYS A 281 8.89 -28.55 42.01
C LYS A 281 9.49 -27.27 42.57
N ASP A 282 9.38 -27.11 43.88
CA ASP A 282 10.06 -26.05 44.62
C ASP A 282 11.46 -26.54 45.03
N VAL A 283 12.46 -25.68 44.82
CA VAL A 283 13.87 -25.98 45.13
C VAL A 283 14.40 -24.96 46.12
N THR A 284 15.26 -25.40 47.04
CA THR A 284 15.88 -24.50 48.02
C THR A 284 17.14 -23.85 47.44
N ILE A 285 17.09 -22.54 47.22
CA ILE A 285 18.23 -21.74 46.77
C ILE A 285 18.93 -21.14 47.98
N LYS A 286 20.26 -21.31 48.05
CA LYS A 286 21.10 -20.77 49.13
C LYS A 286 21.87 -19.53 48.69
N ARG A 287 22.33 -18.73 49.65
CA ARG A 287 23.07 -17.48 49.39
C ARG A 287 24.31 -17.63 48.49
N ASN A 288 25.01 -18.76 48.54
CA ASN A 288 26.18 -19.02 47.70
C ASN A 288 25.83 -19.46 46.26
N MET A 289 24.56 -19.74 45.98
CA MET A 289 24.10 -20.25 44.68
C MET A 289 23.72 -19.15 43.69
N VAL A 290 23.35 -17.94 44.16
CA VAL A 290 22.96 -16.83 43.30
C VAL A 290 23.36 -15.49 43.92
N SER A 291 23.90 -14.59 43.11
CA SER A 291 24.18 -13.21 43.49
C SER A 291 23.21 -12.29 42.76
N ILE A 292 22.53 -11.40 43.49
CA ILE A 292 21.54 -10.47 42.94
C ILE A 292 21.97 -9.05 43.31
N ASN A 293 22.49 -8.31 42.33
CA ASN A 293 23.03 -6.96 42.55
C ASN A 293 22.39 -5.94 41.60
N MET A 294 22.31 -4.69 42.06
CA MET A 294 22.05 -3.56 41.18
C MET A 294 23.38 -3.07 40.62
N GLU A 295 23.55 -3.18 39.31
CA GLU A 295 24.74 -2.70 38.63
C GLU A 295 24.40 -1.51 37.73
N LYS A 296 25.19 -0.44 37.83
CA LYS A 296 25.12 0.70 36.91
C LYS A 296 25.79 0.31 35.60
N LYS A 297 25.00 0.17 34.54
CA LYS A 297 25.50 -0.11 33.20
C LYS A 297 25.32 1.11 32.32
N LYS A 298 26.39 1.49 31.61
CA LYS A 298 26.29 2.48 30.53
C LYS A 298 25.73 1.79 29.29
N GLU A 299 24.54 2.21 28.87
CA GLU A 299 23.94 1.80 27.62
C GLU A 299 24.22 2.85 26.56
N HIS A 300 24.85 2.42 25.45
CA HIS A 300 25.18 3.29 24.32
C HIS A 300 24.09 3.27 23.23
N GLN A 301 23.15 2.34 23.31
CA GLN A 301 22.10 2.16 22.31
C GLN A 301 20.84 1.51 22.91
N ARG A 302 19.67 1.93 22.43
CA ARG A 302 18.38 1.25 22.63
C ARG A 302 18.27 0.12 21.60
N LYS A 303 17.81 -1.05 22.04
CA LYS A 303 17.45 -2.16 21.15
C LYS A 303 15.95 -2.39 21.22
N PHE A 304 15.32 -2.58 20.07
CA PHE A 304 13.89 -2.82 20.01
C PHE A 304 13.52 -3.60 18.74
N THR A 305 12.35 -4.24 18.75
CA THR A 305 11.76 -4.80 17.54
C THR A 305 10.97 -3.72 16.82
N PRO A 306 11.29 -3.40 15.55
CA PRO A 306 10.55 -2.40 14.78
C PRO A 306 9.06 -2.72 14.67
N SER A 307 8.24 -1.67 14.61
CA SER A 307 6.86 -1.78 14.16
C SER A 307 6.80 -1.81 12.64
N VAL A 308 5.78 -2.44 12.07
CA VAL A 308 5.61 -2.56 10.61
C VAL A 308 4.26 -2.01 10.17
N ILE A 309 4.28 -1.09 9.19
CA ILE A 309 3.09 -0.71 8.42
C ILE A 309 3.14 -1.42 7.06
N GLU A 310 2.09 -2.16 6.74
CA GLU A 310 1.98 -2.98 5.54
C GLU A 310 0.83 -2.52 4.63
N PRO A 311 1.15 -1.83 3.52
CA PRO A 311 0.28 -1.76 2.35
C PRO A 311 0.40 -3.01 1.46
N SER A 312 -0.68 -3.78 1.34
CA SER A 312 -0.77 -4.99 0.50
C SER A 312 -1.77 -4.80 -0.64
N PHE A 313 -1.27 -4.80 -1.88
CA PHE A 313 -2.04 -4.48 -3.09
C PHE A 313 -2.43 -5.75 -3.85
N GLY A 314 -3.74 -5.99 -3.98
CA GLY A 314 -4.32 -7.04 -4.81
C GLY A 314 -4.40 -6.61 -6.28
N ILE A 315 -3.30 -6.76 -7.04
CA ILE A 315 -3.19 -6.24 -8.42
C ILE A 315 -4.33 -6.72 -9.34
N GLY A 316 -4.72 -7.99 -9.24
CA GLY A 316 -5.82 -8.55 -10.04
C GLY A 316 -7.17 -7.87 -9.76
N ARG A 317 -7.45 -7.55 -8.49
CA ARG A 317 -8.68 -6.85 -8.08
C ARG A 317 -8.68 -5.41 -8.57
N ILE A 318 -7.55 -4.71 -8.41
CA ILE A 318 -7.37 -3.33 -8.90
C ILE A 318 -7.62 -3.26 -10.40
N ILE A 319 -7.03 -4.18 -11.18
CA ILE A 319 -7.23 -4.24 -12.64
C ILE A 319 -8.70 -4.50 -12.99
N TYR A 320 -9.36 -5.42 -12.29
CA TYR A 320 -10.78 -5.70 -12.52
C TYR A 320 -11.68 -4.48 -12.28
N CYS A 321 -11.50 -3.80 -11.15
CA CYS A 321 -12.24 -2.58 -10.84
C CYS A 321 -11.91 -1.45 -11.84
N LEU A 322 -10.65 -1.33 -12.28
CA LEU A 322 -10.26 -0.39 -13.32
C LEU A 322 -11.00 -0.68 -14.64
N PHE A 323 -11.13 -1.95 -15.04
CA PHE A 323 -11.92 -2.31 -16.22
C PHE A 323 -13.36 -1.82 -16.10
N GLU A 324 -14.03 -2.11 -14.98
CA GLU A 324 -15.41 -1.63 -14.81
C GLU A 324 -15.52 -0.10 -14.80
N HIS A 325 -14.57 0.60 -14.18
CA HIS A 325 -14.61 2.05 -14.08
C HIS A 325 -14.26 2.74 -15.41
N CYS A 326 -13.49 2.05 -16.26
CA CYS A 326 -13.12 2.56 -17.58
C CYS A 326 -14.04 2.09 -18.71
N PHE A 327 -14.90 1.08 -18.51
CA PHE A 327 -15.77 0.58 -19.56
C PHE A 327 -16.97 1.50 -19.77
N TYR A 328 -17.24 1.86 -21.02
CA TYR A 328 -18.50 2.50 -21.41
C TYR A 328 -18.87 2.15 -22.84
N GLN A 329 -20.14 2.37 -23.17
CA GLN A 329 -20.66 2.25 -24.54
C GLN A 329 -21.01 3.63 -25.08
N ARG A 330 -20.79 3.84 -26.37
CA ARG A 330 -21.24 5.05 -27.07
C ARG A 330 -21.87 4.69 -28.40
N THR A 331 -22.82 5.50 -28.83
CA THR A 331 -23.49 5.34 -30.12
C THR A 331 -22.49 5.47 -31.28
N GLY A 332 -22.59 4.55 -32.22
CA GLY A 332 -21.84 4.49 -33.46
C GLY A 332 -22.41 5.45 -34.50
N LYS A 333 -22.30 5.08 -35.79
CA LYS A 333 -22.83 5.91 -36.89
C LYS A 333 -24.35 5.80 -37.02
N THR A 334 -24.89 4.65 -36.65
CA THR A 334 -26.34 4.39 -36.61
C THR A 334 -26.78 4.24 -35.16
N ASP A 335 -28.01 4.62 -34.84
CA ASP A 335 -28.55 4.54 -33.47
C ASP A 335 -28.50 3.10 -32.88
N ASP A 336 -28.53 2.08 -33.75
CA ASP A 336 -28.43 0.67 -33.37
C ASP A 336 -26.98 0.15 -33.16
N GLU A 337 -25.96 0.94 -33.52
CA GLU A 337 -24.56 0.53 -33.37
C GLU A 337 -24.03 0.98 -32.01
N GLN A 338 -23.68 0.03 -31.14
CA GLN A 338 -23.06 0.30 -29.84
C GLN A 338 -21.57 -0.03 -29.90
N LEU A 339 -20.73 0.99 -29.67
CA LEU A 339 -19.27 0.84 -29.64
C LEU A 339 -18.79 0.74 -28.21
N ASN A 340 -18.16 -0.39 -27.88
CA ASN A 340 -17.48 -0.59 -26.60
C ASN A 340 -16.19 0.21 -26.56
N VAL A 341 -15.91 0.86 -25.43
CA VAL A 341 -14.68 1.65 -25.23
C VAL A 341 -14.16 1.45 -23.82
N PHE A 342 -12.85 1.24 -23.67
CA PHE A 342 -12.17 1.39 -22.39
C PHE A 342 -11.47 2.74 -22.29
N ARG A 343 -11.91 3.60 -21.38
CA ARG A 343 -11.29 4.88 -21.10
C ARG A 343 -10.07 4.84 -20.17
N PHE A 344 -9.11 3.97 -20.46
CA PHE A 344 -7.86 3.95 -19.69
C PHE A 344 -7.17 5.31 -19.74
N PRO A 345 -6.68 5.84 -18.60
CA PRO A 345 -5.80 7.00 -18.62
C PRO A 345 -4.58 6.73 -19.50
N PRO A 346 -4.08 7.72 -20.28
CA PRO A 346 -2.96 7.53 -21.19
C PRO A 346 -1.72 6.92 -20.52
N LEU A 347 -1.48 7.28 -19.25
CA LEU A 347 -0.38 6.77 -18.43
C LEU A 347 -0.40 5.24 -18.28
N VAL A 348 -1.57 4.63 -18.13
CA VAL A 348 -1.72 3.19 -17.84
C VAL A 348 -2.23 2.37 -19.03
N ALA A 349 -2.68 3.02 -20.10
CA ALA A 349 -3.15 2.32 -21.30
C ALA A 349 -2.07 1.33 -21.82
N PRO A 350 -2.39 0.05 -22.11
CA PRO A 350 -1.39 -0.95 -22.52
C PRO A 350 -0.68 -0.59 -23.83
N ILE A 351 -1.43 0.01 -24.76
CA ILE A 351 -0.96 0.51 -26.03
C ILE A 351 -1.24 2.01 -26.04
N LYS A 352 -0.22 2.81 -26.34
CA LYS A 352 -0.27 4.27 -26.22
C LYS A 352 -0.83 4.93 -27.47
N CYS A 353 -0.50 4.39 -28.63
CA CYS A 353 -1.10 4.87 -29.87
C CYS A 353 -1.21 3.79 -30.94
N THR A 354 -2.02 4.09 -31.95
CA THR A 354 -2.08 3.30 -33.18
C THR A 354 -1.70 4.16 -34.37
N VAL A 355 -1.19 3.55 -35.43
CA VAL A 355 -0.80 4.23 -36.67
C VAL A 355 -1.53 3.59 -37.84
N PHE A 356 -2.28 4.41 -38.57
CA PHE A 356 -3.17 4.01 -39.66
C PHE A 356 -2.83 4.76 -40.94
N PRO A 357 -2.35 4.09 -42.01
CA PRO A 357 -2.43 4.66 -43.34
C PRO A 357 -3.90 4.83 -43.75
N LEU A 358 -4.34 6.04 -44.10
CA LEU A 358 -5.76 6.31 -44.37
C LEU A 358 -6.27 5.43 -45.52
N VAL A 359 -5.50 5.39 -46.60
CA VAL A 359 -5.73 4.55 -47.79
C VAL A 359 -4.50 3.70 -48.06
N LYS A 360 -4.69 2.57 -48.73
CA LYS A 360 -3.63 1.63 -49.07
C LYS A 360 -2.78 2.18 -50.22
N VAL A 361 -1.85 3.07 -49.89
CA VAL A 361 -0.90 3.68 -50.82
C VAL A 361 0.50 3.55 -50.24
N GLU A 362 1.43 3.06 -51.06
CA GLU A 362 2.82 2.78 -50.65
C GLU A 362 3.50 3.98 -49.98
N LYS A 363 3.22 5.20 -50.46
CA LYS A 363 3.75 6.45 -49.87
C LYS A 363 3.33 6.64 -48.39
N PHE A 364 2.10 6.28 -48.03
CA PHE A 364 1.61 6.39 -46.66
C PHE A 364 2.11 5.25 -45.78
N ASP A 365 2.28 4.05 -46.34
CA ASP A 365 2.91 2.93 -45.62
C ASP A 365 4.36 3.24 -45.23
N VAL A 366 5.11 3.93 -46.10
CA VAL A 366 6.48 4.39 -45.79
C VAL A 366 6.48 5.39 -44.64
N VAL A 367 5.55 6.34 -44.64
CA VAL A 367 5.41 7.35 -43.57
C VAL A 367 4.97 6.70 -42.26
N ALA A 368 4.00 5.78 -42.30
CA ALA A 368 3.57 5.02 -41.12
C ALA A 368 4.73 4.23 -40.51
N LYS A 369 5.58 3.59 -41.32
CA LYS A 369 6.79 2.91 -40.86
C LYS A 369 7.82 3.88 -40.27
N LYS A 370 7.98 5.07 -40.84
CA LYS A 370 8.84 6.14 -40.28
C LYS A 370 8.36 6.54 -38.88
N ILE A 371 7.06 6.78 -38.72
CA ILE A 371 6.44 7.13 -37.44
C ILE A 371 6.60 5.98 -36.43
N SER A 372 6.34 4.74 -36.82
CA SER A 372 6.54 3.56 -35.97
C SER A 372 7.97 3.45 -35.44
N LYS A 373 8.98 3.73 -36.29
CA LYS A 373 10.38 3.77 -35.85
C LYS A 373 10.65 4.90 -34.85
N ALA A 374 10.08 6.08 -35.07
CA ALA A 374 10.21 7.21 -34.15
C ALA A 374 9.57 6.90 -32.79
N LEU A 375 8.35 6.33 -32.78
CA LEU A 375 7.65 5.88 -31.57
C LEU A 375 8.45 4.83 -30.80
N THR A 376 9.01 3.84 -31.51
CA THR A 376 9.88 2.81 -30.92
C THR A 376 11.11 3.44 -30.26
N THR A 377 11.74 4.39 -30.94
CA THR A 377 12.94 5.10 -30.43
C THR A 377 12.61 5.93 -29.19
N ALA A 378 11.39 6.46 -29.10
CA ALA A 378 10.88 7.20 -27.95
C ALA A 378 10.36 6.31 -26.80
N GLY A 379 10.39 4.97 -26.94
CA GLY A 379 9.91 4.03 -25.95
C GLY A 379 8.38 3.90 -25.86
N ILE A 380 7.65 4.25 -26.93
CA ILE A 380 6.19 4.32 -26.94
C ILE A 380 5.60 3.03 -27.52
N SER A 381 4.80 2.32 -26.70
CA SER A 381 4.03 1.14 -27.12
C SER A 381 2.97 1.52 -28.16
N HIS A 382 3.00 0.89 -29.34
CA HIS A 382 2.08 1.23 -30.43
C HIS A 382 1.77 0.04 -31.34
N ILE A 383 0.68 0.15 -32.11
CA ILE A 383 0.28 -0.82 -33.14
C ILE A 383 0.24 -0.13 -34.50
N ILE A 384 0.73 -0.81 -35.54
CA ILE A 384 0.50 -0.42 -36.94
C ILE A 384 -0.67 -1.26 -37.48
N ASP A 385 -1.71 -0.61 -38.02
CA ASP A 385 -2.81 -1.30 -38.71
C ASP A 385 -2.93 -0.80 -40.15
N ILE A 386 -2.35 -1.61 -41.05
CA ILE A 386 -2.34 -1.43 -42.50
C ILE A 386 -3.47 -2.21 -43.20
N THR A 387 -4.47 -2.69 -42.45
CA THR A 387 -5.61 -3.39 -43.03
C THR A 387 -6.42 -2.45 -43.92
N GLY A 388 -6.95 -2.98 -45.03
CA GLY A 388 -7.79 -2.23 -45.97
C GLY A 388 -9.23 -1.97 -45.47
N THR A 389 -9.45 -1.96 -44.15
CA THR A 389 -10.77 -1.69 -43.57
C THR A 389 -10.97 -0.18 -43.39
N SER A 390 -12.23 0.28 -43.35
CA SER A 390 -12.53 1.70 -43.17
C SER A 390 -11.89 2.26 -41.89
N ILE A 391 -11.49 3.52 -41.92
CA ILE A 391 -10.83 4.17 -40.78
C ILE A 391 -11.71 4.14 -39.52
N GLY A 392 -13.03 4.28 -39.68
CA GLY A 392 -13.99 4.15 -38.58
C GLY A 392 -13.95 2.78 -37.89
N LYS A 393 -13.85 1.69 -38.67
CA LYS A 393 -13.70 0.32 -38.12
C LYS A 393 -12.35 0.12 -37.43
N ARG A 394 -11.30 0.81 -37.88
CA ARG A 394 -9.99 0.80 -37.21
C ARG A 394 -10.04 1.55 -35.88
N TYR A 395 -10.62 2.76 -35.85
CA TYR A 395 -10.85 3.49 -34.60
C TYR A 395 -11.69 2.68 -33.62
N ALA A 396 -12.80 2.07 -34.05
CA ALA A 396 -13.65 1.26 -33.18
C ALA A 396 -12.87 0.12 -32.51
N ARG A 397 -12.07 -0.64 -33.28
CA ARG A 397 -11.22 -1.73 -32.74
C ARG A 397 -10.19 -1.25 -31.73
N THR A 398 -9.62 -0.06 -31.94
CA THR A 398 -8.61 0.49 -31.02
C THR A 398 -9.21 1.13 -29.78
N ASP A 399 -10.37 1.75 -29.93
CA ASP A 399 -11.12 2.32 -28.82
C ASP A 399 -11.63 1.19 -27.89
N GLU A 400 -12.02 0.03 -28.46
CA GLU A 400 -12.45 -1.17 -27.73
C GLU A 400 -11.33 -1.77 -26.85
N ILE A 401 -10.06 -1.62 -27.22
CA ILE A 401 -8.92 -2.05 -26.38
C ILE A 401 -8.30 -0.88 -25.58
N GLY A 402 -8.94 0.29 -25.63
CA GLY A 402 -8.60 1.46 -24.83
C GLY A 402 -7.34 2.21 -25.23
N VAL A 403 -6.91 2.13 -26.50
CA VAL A 403 -5.79 2.96 -26.99
C VAL A 403 -6.19 4.43 -26.93
N PRO A 404 -5.44 5.31 -26.24
CA PRO A 404 -5.86 6.69 -26.02
C PRO A 404 -5.70 7.56 -27.28
N LEU A 405 -4.70 7.29 -28.12
CA LEU A 405 -4.41 8.09 -29.30
C LEU A 405 -4.37 7.26 -30.60
N ALA A 406 -4.88 7.81 -31.69
CA ALA A 406 -4.77 7.21 -33.00
C ALA A 406 -4.17 8.20 -34.01
N ILE A 407 -3.13 7.77 -34.72
CA ILE A 407 -2.43 8.55 -35.73
C ILE A 407 -2.90 8.07 -37.10
N THR A 408 -3.45 8.98 -37.89
CA THR A 408 -3.90 8.72 -39.26
C THR A 408 -2.99 9.42 -40.25
N VAL A 409 -2.43 8.63 -41.17
CA VAL A 409 -1.49 9.07 -42.20
C VAL A 409 -2.24 9.25 -43.52
N ASP A 410 -2.51 10.50 -43.85
CA ASP A 410 -3.20 10.94 -45.07
C ASP A 410 -2.34 11.88 -45.95
N SER A 411 -1.16 12.27 -45.46
CA SER A 411 -0.17 13.11 -46.14
C SER A 411 1.25 12.59 -45.83
N THR A 412 2.24 13.08 -46.58
CA THR A 412 3.65 12.75 -46.40
C THR A 412 4.39 13.68 -45.44
N THR A 413 3.84 14.86 -45.16
CA THR A 413 4.48 15.88 -44.30
C THR A 413 3.83 15.94 -42.92
N SER A 414 2.51 15.79 -42.86
CA SER A 414 1.70 15.92 -41.64
C SER A 414 0.77 14.72 -41.47
N VAL A 415 0.34 14.47 -40.24
CA VAL A 415 -0.62 13.43 -39.86
C VAL A 415 -1.71 13.99 -38.95
N THR A 416 -2.81 13.26 -38.86
CA THR A 416 -3.88 13.58 -37.91
C THR A 416 -3.72 12.74 -36.65
N VAL A 417 -3.81 13.36 -35.47
CA VAL A 417 -3.83 12.66 -34.18
C VAL A 417 -5.23 12.80 -33.59
N ARG A 418 -5.85 11.68 -33.26
CA ARG A 418 -7.20 11.59 -32.70
C ARG A 418 -7.14 11.15 -31.24
N ASP A 419 -7.90 11.82 -30.38
CA ASP A 419 -8.17 11.35 -29.02
C ASP A 419 -9.34 10.36 -28.99
N ARG A 420 -9.21 9.31 -28.18
CA ARG A 420 -10.20 8.25 -28.03
C ARG A 420 -11.52 8.76 -27.47
N ASP A 421 -11.47 9.54 -26.39
CA ASP A 421 -12.64 9.86 -25.58
C ASP A 421 -13.51 10.93 -26.24
N SER A 422 -12.88 12.06 -26.60
CA SER A 422 -13.52 13.19 -27.28
C SER A 422 -13.82 12.92 -28.76
N LYS A 423 -13.01 12.06 -29.41
CA LYS A 423 -12.93 11.91 -30.88
C LYS A 423 -12.36 13.13 -31.60
N ASP A 424 -11.91 14.16 -30.86
CA ASP A 424 -11.32 15.35 -31.45
C ASP A 424 -10.00 15.02 -32.13
N GLN A 425 -9.66 15.83 -33.14
CA GLN A 425 -8.53 15.59 -34.02
C GLN A 425 -7.70 16.86 -34.18
N ILE A 426 -6.39 16.69 -34.21
CA ILE A 426 -5.41 17.76 -34.46
C ILE A 426 -4.51 17.37 -35.63
N ARG A 427 -3.93 18.37 -36.30
CA ARG A 427 -2.89 18.15 -37.31
C ARG A 427 -1.50 18.35 -36.70
N VAL A 428 -0.60 17.40 -36.93
CA VAL A 428 0.79 17.42 -36.42
C VAL A 428 1.75 17.06 -37.53
N GLU A 429 2.92 17.70 -37.59
CA GLU A 429 3.96 17.31 -38.54
C GLU A 429 4.52 15.91 -38.20
N VAL A 430 4.87 15.14 -39.22
CA VAL A 430 5.35 13.75 -39.08
C VAL A 430 6.54 13.64 -38.13
N ASP A 431 7.40 14.66 -38.09
CA ASP A 431 8.61 14.65 -37.26
C ASP A 431 8.33 15.02 -35.79
N GLU A 432 7.17 15.61 -35.49
CA GLU A 432 6.78 16.03 -34.13
C GLU A 432 5.81 15.04 -33.46
N VAL A 433 5.12 14.20 -34.22
CA VAL A 433 4.04 13.33 -33.71
C VAL A 433 4.48 12.44 -32.54
N ALA A 434 5.71 11.93 -32.56
CA ALA A 434 6.21 11.08 -31.48
C ALA A 434 6.38 11.85 -30.17
N LEU A 435 6.76 13.14 -30.24
CA LEU A 435 6.88 14.01 -29.06
C LEU A 435 5.50 14.31 -28.48
N VAL A 436 4.51 14.63 -29.33
CA VAL A 436 3.12 14.87 -28.92
C VAL A 436 2.54 13.67 -28.20
N VAL A 437 2.67 12.47 -28.79
CA VAL A 437 2.19 11.23 -28.15
C VAL A 437 2.89 11.01 -26.81
N LYS A 438 4.22 11.20 -26.76
CA LYS A 438 4.99 11.03 -25.52
C LYS A 438 4.49 11.94 -24.41
N GLU A 439 4.32 13.22 -24.71
CA GLU A 439 3.91 14.25 -23.75
C GLU A 439 2.56 13.91 -23.09
N VAL A 440 1.59 13.45 -23.88
CA VAL A 440 0.27 13.01 -23.38
C VAL A 440 0.40 11.72 -22.57
N THR A 441 1.15 10.74 -23.08
CA THR A 441 1.21 9.40 -22.48
C THR A 441 2.07 9.32 -21.22
N ASP A 442 3.00 10.26 -21.05
CA ASP A 442 3.79 10.45 -19.82
C ASP A 442 3.05 11.34 -18.80
N GLY A 443 1.89 11.90 -19.17
CA GLY A 443 1.10 12.79 -18.31
C GLY A 443 1.69 14.19 -18.13
N GLN A 444 2.56 14.64 -19.05
CA GLN A 444 3.15 15.98 -19.03
C GLN A 444 2.19 17.05 -19.53
N SER A 445 1.29 16.68 -20.45
CA SER A 445 0.20 17.53 -20.95
C SER A 445 -1.10 16.76 -21.00
N THR A 446 -2.21 17.48 -20.78
CA THR A 446 -3.55 16.96 -21.04
C THR A 446 -3.89 17.07 -22.52
N TRP A 447 -4.92 16.35 -22.98
CA TRP A 447 -5.40 16.52 -24.36
C TRP A 447 -5.83 17.95 -24.68
N ALA A 448 -6.41 18.66 -23.69
CA ALA A 448 -6.79 20.06 -23.85
C ALA A 448 -5.57 20.97 -24.11
N ASP A 449 -4.46 20.74 -23.42
CA ASP A 449 -3.21 21.49 -23.63
C ASP A 449 -2.61 21.25 -25.03
N ILE A 450 -2.81 20.06 -25.58
CA ILE A 450 -2.39 19.72 -26.94
C ILE A 450 -3.30 20.42 -27.96
N MET A 451 -4.62 20.33 -27.80
CA MET A 451 -5.57 21.00 -28.70
C MET A 451 -5.38 22.52 -28.75
N TRP A 452 -4.89 23.13 -27.67
CA TRP A 452 -4.54 24.55 -27.65
C TRP A 452 -3.33 24.90 -28.53
N ARG A 453 -2.35 23.99 -28.65
CA ARG A 453 -1.10 24.23 -29.37
C ARG A 453 -1.14 23.87 -30.85
N TYR A 454 -1.95 22.87 -31.21
CA TYR A 454 -2.00 22.33 -32.57
C TYR A 454 -3.32 22.70 -33.26
N PRO A 455 -3.31 22.91 -34.58
CA PRO A 455 -4.52 23.25 -35.31
C PRO A 455 -5.51 22.09 -35.27
N ALA A 456 -6.75 22.39 -34.87
CA ALA A 456 -7.85 21.46 -34.94
C ALA A 456 -8.07 20.99 -36.38
N HIS A 457 -8.28 19.70 -36.56
CA HIS A 457 -8.66 19.12 -37.84
C HIS A 457 -10.17 19.01 -37.90
N THR A 458 -10.82 19.97 -38.53
CA THR A 458 -12.20 19.81 -38.98
C THR A 458 -12.18 19.02 -40.28
N ALA A 459 -12.78 17.83 -40.28
CA ALA A 459 -13.09 17.15 -41.52
C ALA A 459 -13.96 18.10 -42.36
N LEU A 460 -13.41 18.61 -43.48
CA LEU A 460 -14.24 19.25 -44.48
C LEU A 460 -15.24 18.20 -44.96
N ALA A 461 -16.51 18.60 -45.13
CA ALA A 461 -17.65 17.75 -45.49
C ALA A 461 -17.53 17.03 -46.86
N THR A 462 -16.33 16.93 -47.43
CA THR A 462 -16.05 16.32 -48.72
C THR A 462 -15.83 14.79 -48.67
N ASP A 463 -15.65 14.20 -47.48
CA ASP A 463 -15.43 12.75 -47.35
C ASP A 463 -16.72 11.94 -47.12
N GLU A 464 -17.90 12.60 -47.06
CA GLU A 464 -19.20 11.93 -46.88
C GLU A 464 -19.91 11.61 -48.21
N GLU A 465 -19.56 12.25 -49.33
CA GLU A 465 -20.19 11.98 -50.64
C GLU A 465 -19.51 10.85 -51.45
N GLU A 466 -18.22 10.57 -51.26
CA GLU A 466 -17.53 9.49 -52.01
C GLU A 466 -17.77 8.08 -51.42
N ALA A 467 -18.42 7.95 -50.26
CA ALA A 467 -18.73 6.65 -49.65
C ALA A 467 -20.11 6.09 -50.04
N SER A 468 -20.93 6.83 -50.82
CA SER A 468 -22.22 6.36 -51.33
C SER A 468 -22.20 5.81 -52.76
N GLU A 469 -21.06 5.89 -53.44
CA GLU A 469 -20.86 5.29 -54.76
C GLU A 469 -19.62 4.38 -54.77
N THR A 470 -19.72 3.19 -54.17
CA THR A 470 -19.04 1.97 -54.64
C THR A 470 -19.57 0.70 -53.96
#